data_AF-A0AAW0FEZ6-F1
#
_entry.id   AF-A0AAW0FEZ6-F1
#
_cell.length_a   1.000
_cell.length_b   1.000
_cell.length_c   1.000
_cell.angle_alpha   90.00
_cell.angle_beta   90.00
_cell.angle_gamma   90.00
#
_symmetry.space_group_name_H-M   'P 1'
#
loop_
_entity.id
_entity.type
_entity.pdbx_description
1 polymer ?
#
loop_
_entity_poly.entity_id
_entity_poly.type
_entity_poly.pdbx_seq_one_letter_code
_entity_poly.pdbx_strand_id
1 'polypeptide(L)'
;MAICIPDINGDQHSSDVAEFMQKLFKHLLAATTLHPSPPKAPDSPSGWSHELLDVCTNAVRMLIVAFTNITYISWDFADYCTDCKRSSLGCGGNIQREEEILKRWPPQYSPTARVDEPRVIADPSGRIITWILPSIIPSHYQDKLYQAVCILEPSFTKKFHEPEESGSWRTDSAYFEPDNDYISTGLANLSPAWYMAGHKSPPYTTPFLKRSEGHEFLSVARDPFAVVSGILAITHPRQYKMAKEMKERIIASGDCKEALERWPMVFTAISVISNRESPFHRDLHESWKWFDFLLSFGPYDHAPLYLANLGIRVNNPPGTICIFGGRALWHGVRRVSPRVTLALYMRKNIQKELGIQSAPWMTQHEYNSYIGSQRHNIRRRMPKDMRSVP
;
A
#
# COMPACT_ATOMS: atom_id res chain seq x y z
N MET A 1 4.55 -35.63 1.19
CA MET A 1 3.35 -35.64 0.33
C MET A 1 3.32 -34.32 -0.41
N ALA A 2 3.41 -34.32 -1.74
CA ALA A 2 3.19 -33.11 -2.52
C ALA A 2 1.72 -32.71 -2.34
N ILE A 3 1.47 -31.58 -1.69
CA ILE A 3 0.13 -31.00 -1.61
C ILE A 3 -0.22 -30.60 -3.04
N CYS A 4 -1.24 -31.23 -3.60
CA CYS A 4 -1.80 -30.83 -4.89
C CYS A 4 -2.46 -29.47 -4.68
N ILE A 5 -1.72 -28.39 -4.93
CA ILE A 5 -2.23 -27.02 -4.82
C ILE A 5 -3.19 -26.87 -6.00
N PRO A 6 -4.51 -26.63 -5.76
CA PRO A 6 -5.44 -26.39 -6.85
C PRO A 6 -4.95 -25.21 -7.67
N ASP A 7 -5.11 -25.28 -9.00
CA ASP A 7 -4.74 -24.20 -9.92
C ASP A 7 -5.68 -23.01 -9.67
N ILE A 8 -5.34 -22.18 -8.69
CA ILE A 8 -6.14 -21.04 -8.27
C ILE A 8 -5.66 -19.84 -9.07
N ASN A 9 -6.53 -19.35 -9.94
CA ASN A 9 -6.35 -18.07 -10.62
C ASN A 9 -6.38 -16.93 -9.56
N GLY A 10 -5.19 -16.56 -9.07
CA GLY A 10 -5.02 -15.53 -8.06
C GLY A 10 -5.48 -14.16 -8.55
N ASP A 11 -5.36 -13.89 -9.84
CA ASP A 11 -5.85 -12.65 -10.45
C ASP A 11 -7.37 -12.49 -10.31
N GLN A 12 -8.12 -13.51 -10.72
CA GLN A 12 -9.59 -13.49 -10.63
C GLN A 12 -10.04 -13.35 -9.17
N HIS A 13 -9.45 -14.13 -8.26
CA HIS A 13 -9.76 -14.05 -6.82
C HIS A 13 -9.56 -12.64 -6.27
N SER A 14 -8.44 -11.99 -6.60
CA SER A 14 -8.17 -10.61 -6.16
C SER A 14 -9.16 -9.59 -6.75
N SER A 15 -9.65 -9.83 -7.97
CA SER A 15 -10.68 -9.01 -8.61
C SER A 15 -12.03 -9.15 -7.90
N ASP A 16 -12.43 -10.37 -7.56
CA ASP A 16 -13.71 -10.65 -6.88
C ASP A 16 -13.72 -10.02 -5.47
N VAL A 17 -12.61 -10.16 -4.72
CA VAL A 17 -12.40 -9.50 -3.41
C VAL A 17 -12.52 -7.98 -3.53
N ALA A 18 -11.84 -7.38 -4.50
CA ALA A 18 -11.89 -5.94 -4.70
C ALA A 18 -13.28 -5.43 -5.10
N GLU A 19 -14.02 -6.17 -5.92
CA GLU A 19 -15.38 -5.81 -6.30
C GLU A 19 -16.35 -5.89 -5.11
N PHE A 20 -16.29 -6.96 -4.33
CA PHE A 20 -17.08 -7.11 -3.10
C PHE A 20 -16.81 -5.95 -2.13
N MET A 21 -15.53 -5.70 -1.81
CA MET A 21 -15.14 -4.64 -0.88
C MET A 21 -15.59 -3.25 -1.35
N GLN A 22 -15.45 -2.93 -2.65
CA GLN A 22 -15.94 -1.66 -3.20
C GLN A 22 -17.46 -1.51 -3.08
N LYS A 23 -18.23 -2.55 -3.41
CA LYS A 23 -19.70 -2.53 -3.28
C LYS A 23 -20.11 -2.35 -1.82
N LEU A 24 -19.48 -3.08 -0.91
CA LEU A 24 -19.74 -2.98 0.52
C LEU A 24 -19.39 -1.58 1.06
N PHE A 25 -18.26 -1.01 0.65
CA PHE A 25 -17.86 0.34 1.05
C PHE A 25 -18.89 1.39 0.61
N LYS A 26 -19.34 1.35 -0.64
CA LYS A 26 -20.36 2.28 -1.15
C LYS A 26 -21.69 2.15 -0.41
N HIS A 27 -22.12 0.92 -0.14
CA HIS A 27 -23.32 0.64 0.66
C HIS A 27 -23.20 1.22 2.08
N LEU A 28 -22.12 0.89 2.80
CA LEU A 28 -21.90 1.31 4.18
C LEU A 28 -21.66 2.82 4.30
N LEU A 29 -20.98 3.45 3.33
CA LEU A 29 -20.79 4.90 3.29
C LEU A 29 -22.13 5.63 3.14
N ALA A 30 -22.97 5.16 2.23
CA ALA A 30 -24.30 5.71 2.00
C ALA A 30 -25.19 5.55 3.25
N ALA A 31 -25.18 4.37 3.87
CA ALA A 31 -25.90 4.12 5.12
C ALA A 31 -25.40 5.03 6.26
N THR A 32 -24.08 5.12 6.45
CA THR A 32 -23.44 5.92 7.51
C THR A 32 -23.74 7.42 7.38
N THR A 33 -23.86 7.91 6.15
CA THR A 33 -24.11 9.33 5.85
C THR A 33 -25.59 9.67 5.63
N LEU A 34 -26.49 8.71 5.85
CA LEU A 34 -27.94 8.81 5.66
C LEU A 34 -28.33 9.26 4.24
N HIS A 35 -27.74 8.62 3.25
CA HIS A 35 -28.15 8.78 1.86
C HIS A 35 -29.61 8.31 1.70
N PRO A 36 -30.49 9.05 0.99
CA PRO A 36 -31.91 8.74 0.89
C PRO A 36 -32.19 7.43 0.13
N SER A 37 -31.24 6.99 -0.70
CA SER A 37 -31.35 5.75 -1.48
C SER A 37 -29.98 5.08 -1.52
N PRO A 38 -29.56 4.38 -0.44
CA PRO A 38 -28.26 3.74 -0.41
C PRO A 38 -28.20 2.62 -1.45
N PRO A 39 -27.04 2.37 -2.10
CA PRO A 39 -26.86 1.20 -2.94
C PRO A 39 -27.19 -0.08 -2.17
N LYS A 40 -27.69 -1.12 -2.85
CA LYS A 40 -27.91 -2.44 -2.22
C LYS A 40 -26.58 -2.98 -1.67
N ALA A 41 -26.63 -3.62 -0.50
CA ALA A 41 -25.50 -4.40 0.00
C ALA A 41 -25.12 -5.48 -1.02
N PRO A 42 -23.81 -5.76 -1.22
CA PRO A 42 -23.42 -6.90 -2.04
C PRO A 42 -23.94 -8.20 -1.41
N ASP A 43 -24.37 -9.13 -2.26
CA ASP A 43 -24.69 -10.48 -1.81
C ASP A 43 -23.41 -11.17 -1.33
N SER A 44 -23.51 -12.05 -0.33
CA SER A 44 -22.37 -12.80 0.18
C SER A 44 -21.80 -13.69 -0.93
N PRO A 45 -20.52 -13.54 -1.30
CA PRO A 45 -19.87 -14.40 -2.30
C PRO A 45 -19.97 -15.87 -1.93
N SER A 46 -20.50 -16.68 -2.85
CA SER A 46 -20.59 -18.13 -2.68
C SER A 46 -19.19 -18.76 -2.66
N GLY A 47 -18.93 -19.65 -1.70
CA GLY A 47 -17.67 -20.40 -1.61
C GLY A 47 -16.52 -19.66 -0.93
N TRP A 48 -16.70 -18.41 -0.49
CA TRP A 48 -15.72 -17.75 0.36
C TRP A 48 -15.81 -18.26 1.79
N SER A 49 -14.65 -18.31 2.46
CA SER A 49 -14.61 -18.62 3.89
C SER A 49 -15.22 -17.49 4.70
N HIS A 50 -15.80 -17.83 5.87
CA HIS A 50 -16.24 -16.83 6.84
C HIS A 50 -15.11 -15.87 7.24
N GLU A 51 -13.90 -16.42 7.38
CA GLU A 51 -12.68 -15.66 7.68
C GLU A 51 -12.42 -14.55 6.65
N LEU A 52 -12.46 -14.86 5.35
CA LEU A 52 -12.25 -13.86 4.29
C LEU A 52 -13.35 -12.78 4.29
N LEU A 53 -14.60 -13.18 4.49
CA LEU A 53 -15.74 -12.24 4.57
C LEU A 53 -15.60 -11.29 5.75
N ASP A 54 -15.21 -11.80 6.92
CA ASP A 54 -15.01 -11.00 8.13
C ASP A 54 -13.86 -10.01 7.97
N VAL A 55 -12.72 -10.45 7.41
CA VAL A 55 -11.58 -9.57 7.16
C VAL A 55 -11.95 -8.47 6.15
N CYS A 56 -12.59 -8.82 5.03
CA CYS A 56 -13.07 -7.84 4.05
C CYS A 56 -14.03 -6.83 4.69
N THR A 57 -14.99 -7.30 5.48
CA THR A 57 -15.99 -6.46 6.14
C THR A 57 -15.35 -5.51 7.14
N ASN A 58 -14.44 -6.00 7.98
CA ASN A 58 -13.75 -5.18 8.99
C ASN A 58 -12.80 -4.15 8.34
N ALA A 59 -12.08 -4.53 7.30
CA ALA A 59 -11.26 -3.59 6.52
C ALA A 59 -12.12 -2.46 5.92
N VAL A 60 -13.27 -2.80 5.33
CA VAL A 60 -14.21 -1.79 4.81
C VAL A 60 -14.74 -0.88 5.91
N ARG A 61 -15.09 -1.41 7.09
CA ARG A 61 -15.53 -0.60 8.23
C ARG A 61 -14.44 0.40 8.66
N MET A 62 -13.19 -0.04 8.76
CA MET A 62 -12.07 0.85 9.09
C MET A 62 -11.86 1.93 8.03
N LEU A 63 -11.99 1.59 6.74
CA LEU A 63 -11.92 2.56 5.65
C LEU A 63 -13.03 3.61 5.75
N ILE A 64 -14.24 3.25 6.16
CA ILE A 64 -15.32 4.20 6.43
C ILE A 64 -14.96 5.13 7.59
N VAL A 65 -14.41 4.58 8.70
CA VAL A 65 -13.95 5.40 9.84
C VAL A 65 -12.87 6.39 9.38
N ALA A 66 -11.86 5.93 8.64
CA ALA A 66 -10.79 6.79 8.14
C ALA A 66 -11.31 7.89 7.19
N PHE A 67 -12.16 7.53 6.22
CA PHE A 67 -12.71 8.46 5.24
C PHE A 67 -13.58 9.54 5.89
N THR A 68 -14.29 9.19 6.96
CA THR A 68 -15.15 10.12 7.71
C THR A 68 -14.40 10.90 8.79
N ASN A 69 -13.17 10.48 9.11
CA ASN A 69 -12.20 11.19 9.95
C ASN A 69 -11.15 11.88 9.08
N ILE A 70 -11.60 12.76 8.18
CA ILE A 70 -10.72 13.50 7.28
C ILE A 70 -10.20 14.79 7.93
N THR A 71 -8.92 15.10 7.71
CA THR A 71 -8.32 16.39 8.06
C THR A 71 -7.67 17.03 6.84
N TYR A 72 -7.60 18.36 6.84
CA TYR A 72 -7.09 19.11 5.71
C TYR A 72 -5.78 19.80 6.06
N ILE A 73 -4.82 19.73 5.15
CA ILE A 73 -3.63 20.60 5.19
C ILE A 73 -3.99 22.00 4.67
N SER A 74 -3.15 22.99 4.95
CA SER A 74 -3.39 24.39 4.58
C SER A 74 -3.03 24.77 3.15
N TRP A 75 -2.38 23.86 2.40
CA TRP A 75 -1.80 24.17 1.09
C TRP A 75 -2.20 23.18 0.00
N ASP A 76 -2.12 23.59 -1.27
CA ASP A 76 -2.51 22.78 -2.42
C ASP A 76 -1.45 21.71 -2.73
N PHE A 77 -1.84 20.44 -2.71
CA PHE A 77 -0.90 19.32 -2.86
C PHE A 77 -0.36 19.19 -4.30
N ALA A 78 -1.13 19.61 -5.30
CA ALA A 78 -0.68 19.54 -6.69
C ALA A 78 0.35 20.63 -7.01
N ASP A 79 0.20 21.83 -6.44
CA ASP A 79 1.19 22.90 -6.55
C ASP A 79 2.49 22.54 -5.85
N TYR A 80 2.39 22.00 -4.63
CA TYR A 80 3.52 21.42 -3.91
C TYR A 80 4.27 20.38 -4.75
N CYS A 81 3.56 19.39 -5.30
CA CYS A 81 4.17 18.36 -6.15
C CYS A 81 4.77 18.95 -7.44
N THR A 82 4.26 20.07 -7.93
CA THR A 82 4.81 20.77 -9.11
C THR A 82 6.13 21.45 -8.77
N ASP A 83 6.23 22.08 -7.60
CA ASP A 83 7.49 22.64 -7.11
C ASP A 83 8.56 21.56 -6.86
N CYS A 84 8.16 20.41 -6.32
CA CYS A 84 9.09 19.28 -6.14
C CYS A 84 9.60 18.72 -7.48
N LYS A 85 8.86 18.87 -8.60
CA LYS A 85 9.30 18.45 -9.94
C LYS A 85 10.27 19.41 -10.61
N ARG A 86 10.15 20.71 -10.34
CA ARG A 86 10.92 21.76 -11.00
C ARG A 86 12.39 21.79 -10.59
N SER A 87 12.76 21.10 -9.51
CA SER A 87 14.17 21.03 -9.09
C SER A 87 14.97 20.04 -9.94
N SER A 88 15.99 20.55 -10.63
CA SER A 88 16.99 19.80 -11.40
C SER A 88 17.94 18.96 -10.54
N LEU A 89 17.97 19.20 -9.22
CA LEU A 89 18.69 18.44 -8.21
C LEU A 89 17.70 17.49 -7.55
N GLY A 90 17.90 16.17 -7.66
CA GLY A 90 16.95 15.16 -7.18
C GLY A 90 16.51 15.39 -5.73
N CYS A 91 15.19 15.38 -5.49
CA CYS A 91 14.61 15.38 -4.14
C CYS A 91 14.78 14.01 -3.47
N GLY A 92 14.62 13.93 -2.15
CA GLY A 92 14.63 12.68 -1.38
C GLY A 92 15.99 12.24 -0.83
N GLY A 93 17.10 12.88 -1.21
CA GLY A 93 18.42 12.65 -0.59
C GLY A 93 19.18 13.94 -0.25
N ASN A 94 18.72 15.08 -0.75
CA ASN A 94 19.32 16.39 -0.48
C ASN A 94 18.56 17.08 0.65
N ILE A 95 19.12 17.04 1.87
CA ILE A 95 18.51 17.58 3.09
C ILE A 95 18.22 19.07 2.96
N GLN A 96 19.18 19.87 2.44
CA GLN A 96 19.00 21.32 2.27
C GLN A 96 17.78 21.62 1.39
N ARG A 97 17.58 20.84 0.32
CA ARG A 97 16.41 21.00 -0.55
C ARG A 97 15.11 20.60 0.14
N GLU A 98 15.10 19.52 0.91
CA GLU A 98 13.90 19.14 1.68
C GLU A 98 13.55 20.21 2.71
N GLU A 99 14.53 20.85 3.35
CA GLU A 99 14.33 21.99 4.24
C GLU A 99 13.76 23.22 3.51
N GLU A 100 14.25 23.55 2.32
CA GLU A 100 13.68 24.61 1.48
C GLU A 100 12.21 24.33 1.11
N ILE A 101 11.92 23.08 0.75
CA ILE A 101 10.56 22.64 0.45
C ILE A 101 9.67 22.79 1.69
N LEU A 102 10.14 22.40 2.87
CA LEU A 102 9.41 22.55 4.14
C LEU A 102 9.23 24.02 4.55
N LYS A 103 10.16 24.92 4.20
CA LYS A 103 9.97 26.37 4.43
C LYS A 103 8.84 26.93 3.57
N ARG A 104 8.75 26.49 2.31
CA ARG A 104 7.73 26.97 1.36
C ARG A 104 6.36 26.30 1.59
N TRP A 105 6.37 25.02 1.94
CA TRP A 105 5.20 24.18 2.16
C TRP A 105 5.28 23.62 3.59
N PRO A 106 4.98 24.45 4.61
CA PRO A 106 5.20 24.08 6.00
C PRO A 106 4.33 22.89 6.43
N PRO A 107 4.85 22.03 7.31
CA PRO A 107 4.07 20.94 7.86
C PRO A 107 2.85 21.47 8.59
N GLN A 108 1.75 20.72 8.50
CA GLN A 108 0.48 21.09 9.15
C GLN A 108 0.60 21.13 10.68
N TYR A 109 1.49 20.32 11.24
CA TYR A 109 1.71 20.22 12.68
C TYR A 109 3.17 20.51 13.02
N SER A 110 3.38 21.43 13.97
CA SER A 110 4.67 21.71 14.60
C SER A 110 4.43 22.02 16.08
N PRO A 111 4.93 21.20 17.04
CA PRO A 111 5.75 20.00 16.83
C PRO A 111 5.00 18.88 16.12
N THR A 112 5.75 17.88 15.63
CA THR A 112 5.22 16.72 14.90
C THR A 112 4.08 16.04 15.67
N ALA A 113 2.89 15.97 15.07
CA ALA A 113 1.73 15.34 15.68
C ALA A 113 1.80 13.81 15.60
N ARG A 114 1.37 13.15 16.67
CA ARG A 114 1.15 11.70 16.69
C ARG A 114 -0.22 11.40 16.09
N VAL A 115 -0.29 10.41 15.19
CA VAL A 115 -1.56 9.91 14.63
C VAL A 115 -1.64 8.41 14.92
N ASP A 116 -2.66 8.04 15.70
CA ASP A 116 -2.84 6.66 16.19
C ASP A 116 -4.14 6.03 15.68
N GLU A 117 -5.07 6.84 15.20
CA GLU A 117 -6.40 6.43 14.77
C GLU A 117 -6.57 6.42 13.23
N PRO A 118 -7.53 5.65 12.69
CA PRO A 118 -7.82 5.66 11.26
C PRO A 118 -8.17 7.07 10.77
N ARG A 119 -7.48 7.53 9.71
CA ARG A 119 -7.58 8.92 9.25
C ARG A 119 -7.25 9.08 7.77
N VAL A 120 -7.91 10.05 7.14
CA VAL A 120 -7.52 10.59 5.83
C VAL A 120 -6.95 12.00 6.00
N ILE A 121 -5.89 12.31 5.26
CA ILE A 121 -5.37 13.68 5.13
C ILE A 121 -5.53 14.10 3.67
N ALA A 122 -6.12 15.26 3.44
CA ALA A 122 -6.37 15.83 2.12
C ALA A 122 -5.95 17.29 2.02
N ASP A 123 -5.88 17.82 0.80
CA ASP A 123 -5.66 19.24 0.53
C ASP A 123 -6.99 20.03 0.47
N PRO A 124 -6.96 21.38 0.42
CA PRO A 124 -8.17 22.20 0.32
C PRO A 124 -9.04 21.93 -0.92
N SER A 125 -8.43 21.39 -1.99
CA SER A 125 -9.12 20.96 -3.22
C SER A 125 -9.75 19.55 -3.08
N GLY A 126 -9.66 18.92 -1.91
CA GLY A 126 -10.19 17.60 -1.63
C GLY A 126 -9.36 16.45 -2.20
N ARG A 127 -8.12 16.70 -2.65
CA ARG A 127 -7.20 15.64 -3.09
C ARG A 127 -6.68 14.89 -1.88
N ILE A 128 -6.83 13.57 -1.89
CA ILE A 128 -6.35 12.75 -0.79
C ILE A 128 -4.84 12.57 -0.91
N ILE A 129 -4.13 12.83 0.18
CA ILE A 129 -2.67 12.75 0.26
C ILE A 129 -2.24 11.43 0.87
N THR A 130 -2.92 11.02 1.95
CA THR A 130 -2.63 9.77 2.63
C THR A 130 -3.84 9.19 3.35
N TRP A 131 -3.89 7.86 3.43
CA TRP A 131 -4.74 7.11 4.36
C TRP A 131 -3.86 6.41 5.40
N ILE A 132 -4.29 6.50 6.66
CA ILE A 132 -3.66 5.82 7.79
C ILE A 132 -4.67 4.82 8.33
N LEU A 133 -4.32 3.54 8.30
CA LEU A 133 -5.22 2.43 8.64
C LEU A 133 -4.53 1.51 9.67
N PRO A 134 -4.51 1.93 10.95
CA PRO A 134 -3.86 1.19 12.04
C PRO A 134 -4.45 -0.22 12.19
N SER A 135 -3.60 -1.24 12.25
CA SER A 135 -3.98 -2.65 12.47
C SER A 135 -5.15 -3.16 11.61
N ILE A 136 -5.28 -2.65 10.38
CA ILE A 136 -6.34 -3.07 9.45
C ILE A 136 -6.22 -4.54 9.04
N ILE A 137 -5.00 -5.09 9.02
CA ILE A 137 -4.74 -6.50 8.78
C ILE A 137 -4.71 -7.24 10.12
N PRO A 138 -5.67 -8.14 10.39
CA PRO A 138 -5.74 -8.84 11.67
C PRO A 138 -4.61 -9.84 11.84
N SER A 139 -4.30 -10.20 13.10
CA SER A 139 -3.18 -11.07 13.46
C SER A 139 -3.13 -12.38 12.67
N HIS A 140 -4.26 -13.08 12.52
CA HIS A 140 -4.31 -14.34 11.78
C HIS A 140 -4.01 -14.18 10.26
N TYR A 141 -4.19 -12.99 9.68
CA TYR A 141 -3.71 -12.69 8.31
C TYR A 141 -2.23 -12.28 8.31
N GLN A 142 -1.75 -11.63 9.38
CA GLN A 142 -0.33 -11.38 9.56
C GLN A 142 0.44 -12.70 9.68
N ASP A 143 -0.13 -13.72 10.32
CA ASP A 143 0.47 -15.06 10.42
C ASP A 143 0.62 -15.72 9.04
N LYS A 144 -0.39 -15.58 8.16
CA LYS A 144 -0.30 -16.04 6.76
C LYS A 144 0.81 -15.30 5.99
N LEU A 145 0.90 -13.98 6.16
CA LEU A 145 1.96 -13.17 5.56
C LEU A 145 3.34 -13.57 6.10
N TYR A 146 3.45 -13.85 7.39
CA TYR A 146 4.68 -14.34 8.00
C TYR A 146 5.09 -15.70 7.42
N GLN A 147 4.18 -16.68 7.36
CA GLN A 147 4.43 -17.98 6.75
C GLN A 147 4.90 -17.85 5.29
N ALA A 148 4.26 -16.97 4.51
CA ALA A 148 4.69 -16.67 3.16
C ALA A 148 6.12 -16.09 3.16
N VAL A 149 6.42 -15.13 4.02
CA VAL A 149 7.75 -14.53 4.10
C VAL A 149 8.83 -15.54 4.52
N CYS A 150 8.53 -16.51 5.38
CA CYS A 150 9.46 -17.62 5.68
C CYS A 150 9.83 -18.44 4.43
N ILE A 151 8.89 -18.65 3.50
CA ILE A 151 9.18 -19.33 2.22
C ILE A 151 10.11 -18.48 1.34
N LEU A 152 9.95 -17.15 1.38
CA LEU A 152 10.76 -16.19 0.62
C LEU A 152 12.13 -15.93 1.25
N GLU A 153 12.27 -16.11 2.56
CA GLU A 153 13.45 -15.76 3.37
C GLU A 153 14.79 -16.23 2.77
N PRO A 154 14.93 -17.46 2.23
CA PRO A 154 16.20 -17.90 1.63
C PRO A 154 16.62 -17.06 0.41
N SER A 155 15.71 -16.30 -0.19
CA SER A 155 15.96 -15.41 -1.33
C SER A 155 16.29 -13.97 -0.91
N PHE A 156 16.36 -13.68 0.39
CA PHE A 156 16.72 -12.34 0.86
C PHE A 156 18.14 -11.98 0.43
N THR A 157 18.25 -10.82 -0.22
CA THR A 157 19.54 -10.24 -0.54
C THR A 157 20.12 -9.64 0.73
N LYS A 158 21.18 -10.27 1.25
CA LYS A 158 22.01 -9.77 2.34
C LYS A 158 23.29 -9.11 1.82
N LYS A 159 23.27 -8.50 0.61
CA LYS A 159 24.46 -7.86 0.05
C LYS A 159 24.80 -6.61 0.86
N PHE A 160 25.51 -6.84 1.95
CA PHE A 160 26.12 -5.86 2.82
C PHE A 160 27.30 -5.25 2.07
N HIS A 161 27.15 -4.01 1.62
CA HIS A 161 28.32 -3.24 1.22
C HIS A 161 29.05 -2.79 2.50
N GLU A 162 30.38 -2.97 2.54
CA GLU A 162 31.21 -2.24 3.49
C GLU A 162 31.04 -0.73 3.25
N PRO A 163 31.18 0.11 4.30
CA PRO A 163 30.90 1.54 4.22
C PRO A 163 32.01 2.28 3.45
N GLU A 164 32.15 2.03 2.15
CA GLU A 164 32.85 2.93 1.24
C GLU A 164 32.01 3.25 -0.01
N GLU A 165 31.76 4.55 -0.13
CA GLU A 165 31.48 5.39 -1.30
C GLU A 165 30.67 4.80 -2.46
N SER A 166 29.40 5.22 -2.54
CA SER A 166 28.42 5.10 -3.66
C SER A 166 27.31 4.03 -3.56
N GLY A 167 27.23 3.28 -2.46
CA GLY A 167 26.16 2.32 -2.22
C GLY A 167 24.78 2.95 -1.96
N SER A 168 23.70 2.29 -2.41
CA SER A 168 22.33 2.67 -2.03
C SER A 168 22.05 2.23 -0.59
N TRP A 169 21.50 3.13 0.24
CA TRP A 169 21.09 2.80 1.63
C TRP A 169 20.16 1.58 1.72
N ARG A 170 19.47 1.24 0.62
CA ARG A 170 18.58 0.08 0.53
C ARG A 170 19.32 -1.26 0.68
N THR A 171 20.62 -1.29 0.44
CA THR A 171 21.49 -2.48 0.51
C THR A 171 22.68 -2.27 1.45
N ASP A 172 22.80 -1.09 2.08
CA ASP A 172 23.89 -0.81 3.00
C ASP A 172 23.60 -1.49 4.36
N SER A 173 24.58 -2.29 4.80
CA SER A 173 24.54 -3.02 6.08
C SER A 173 24.31 -2.12 7.28
N ALA A 174 24.75 -0.87 7.20
CA ALA A 174 24.57 0.10 8.26
C ALA A 174 23.10 0.33 8.59
N TYR A 175 22.13 0.05 7.70
CA TYR A 175 20.69 0.25 7.93
C TYR A 175 19.93 -1.01 8.32
N PHE A 176 20.60 -2.15 8.41
CA PHE A 176 20.01 -3.43 8.78
C PHE A 176 20.30 -3.76 10.24
N GLU A 177 19.32 -4.35 10.92
CA GLU A 177 19.51 -4.93 12.25
C GLU A 177 20.14 -6.33 12.13
N PRO A 178 20.81 -6.83 13.18
CA PRO A 178 21.27 -8.21 13.21
C PRO A 178 20.13 -9.21 12.93
N ASP A 179 20.48 -10.37 12.39
CA ASP A 179 19.57 -11.50 12.30
C ASP A 179 19.01 -11.85 13.69
N ASN A 180 17.78 -12.35 13.73
CA ASN A 180 17.10 -12.77 14.95
C ASN A 180 16.32 -14.07 14.71
N ASP A 181 15.81 -14.67 15.78
CA ASP A 181 15.12 -15.97 15.73
C ASP A 181 13.72 -15.89 15.08
N TYR A 182 13.20 -14.70 14.82
CA TYR A 182 11.89 -14.52 14.18
C TYR A 182 11.99 -14.56 12.65
N ILE A 183 12.91 -13.78 12.06
CA ILE A 183 13.12 -13.78 10.60
C ILE A 183 14.50 -13.22 10.26
N SER A 184 15.19 -13.81 9.27
CA SER A 184 16.43 -13.23 8.75
C SER A 184 16.24 -11.80 8.29
N THR A 185 17.26 -10.99 8.52
CA THR A 185 17.34 -9.63 8.03
C THR A 185 17.64 -9.63 6.53
N GLY A 186 16.97 -8.76 5.76
CA GLY A 186 17.24 -8.64 4.34
C GLY A 186 16.12 -8.00 3.52
N LEU A 187 16.30 -8.05 2.20
CA LEU A 187 15.40 -7.46 1.22
C LEU A 187 15.14 -8.45 0.07
N ALA A 188 13.88 -8.58 -0.33
CA ALA A 188 13.49 -9.20 -1.60
C ALA A 188 12.56 -8.30 -2.39
N ASN A 189 12.80 -8.18 -3.70
CA ASN A 189 11.93 -7.46 -4.62
C ASN A 189 11.31 -8.46 -5.60
N LEU A 190 9.99 -8.54 -5.60
CA LEU A 190 9.25 -9.45 -6.46
C LEU A 190 8.37 -8.64 -7.43
N SER A 191 8.39 -9.05 -8.69
CA SER A 191 7.48 -8.53 -9.71
C SER A 191 7.15 -9.64 -10.70
N PRO A 192 5.86 -9.87 -10.99
CA PRO A 192 5.46 -10.86 -12.00
C PRO A 192 5.83 -10.39 -13.41
N ALA A 193 5.90 -9.07 -13.62
CA ALA A 193 6.27 -8.45 -14.89
C ALA A 193 6.87 -7.06 -14.64
N TRP A 194 8.13 -6.85 -15.00
CA TRP A 194 8.77 -5.53 -15.00
C TRP A 194 9.76 -5.35 -16.16
N TYR A 195 10.03 -4.11 -16.56
CA TYR A 195 11.12 -3.82 -17.48
C TYR A 195 12.39 -3.53 -16.70
N MET A 196 13.48 -4.22 -17.03
CA MET A 196 14.80 -3.92 -16.49
C MET A 196 15.21 -2.49 -16.86
N ALA A 197 15.92 -1.81 -15.96
CA ALA A 197 16.37 -0.45 -16.20
C ALA A 197 17.18 -0.37 -17.50
N GLY A 198 16.79 0.51 -18.42
CA GLY A 198 17.45 0.68 -19.72
C GLY A 198 17.05 -0.33 -20.81
N HIS A 199 16.21 -1.32 -20.51
CA HIS A 199 15.72 -2.29 -21.49
C HIS A 199 14.29 -1.97 -21.95
N LYS A 200 14.04 -2.12 -23.25
CA LYS A 200 12.71 -2.05 -23.86
C LYS A 200 12.30 -3.46 -24.29
N SER A 201 11.56 -4.14 -23.41
CA SER A 201 10.91 -5.43 -23.70
C SER A 201 11.83 -6.64 -23.93
N PRO A 202 11.32 -7.87 -23.73
CA PRO A 202 10.05 -8.21 -23.07
C PRO A 202 10.08 -7.92 -21.56
N PRO A 203 8.92 -7.79 -20.89
CA PRO A 203 8.88 -7.72 -19.43
C PRO A 203 9.43 -9.02 -18.84
N TYR A 204 9.98 -8.93 -17.64
CA TYR A 204 10.64 -10.01 -16.93
C TYR A 204 9.89 -10.37 -15.65
N THR A 205 9.82 -11.66 -15.35
CA THR A 205 9.32 -12.18 -14.06
C THR A 205 10.49 -12.47 -13.14
N THR A 206 10.44 -11.99 -11.88
CA THR A 206 11.43 -12.35 -10.85
C THR A 206 11.62 -13.88 -10.76
N PRO A 207 12.86 -14.42 -10.76
CA PRO A 207 13.09 -15.86 -10.83
C PRO A 207 12.39 -16.67 -9.74
N PHE A 208 12.30 -16.13 -8.52
CA PHE A 208 11.62 -16.77 -7.40
C PHE A 208 10.18 -17.15 -7.76
N LEU A 209 9.45 -16.28 -8.47
CA LEU A 209 8.05 -16.49 -8.84
C LEU A 209 7.84 -17.58 -9.90
N LYS A 210 8.91 -18.07 -10.54
CA LYS A 210 8.86 -19.18 -11.50
C LYS A 210 9.09 -20.54 -10.86
N ARG A 211 9.42 -20.58 -9.56
CA ARG A 211 9.75 -21.81 -8.82
C ARG A 211 8.57 -22.25 -7.98
N SER A 212 8.58 -23.51 -7.54
CA SER A 212 7.55 -24.07 -6.66
C SER A 212 7.37 -23.27 -5.37
N GLU A 213 8.47 -22.79 -4.78
CA GLU A 213 8.47 -21.96 -3.57
C GLU A 213 7.78 -20.61 -3.83
N GLY A 214 7.95 -20.04 -5.03
CA GLY A 214 7.23 -18.84 -5.45
C GLY A 214 5.73 -19.08 -5.57
N HIS A 215 5.32 -20.24 -6.08
CA HIS A 215 3.90 -20.60 -6.15
C HIS A 215 3.30 -20.82 -4.77
N GLU A 216 4.03 -21.47 -3.87
CA GLU A 216 3.63 -21.67 -2.48
C GLU A 216 3.50 -20.33 -1.74
N PHE A 217 4.48 -19.43 -1.88
CA PHE A 217 4.43 -18.06 -1.36
C PHE A 217 3.15 -17.33 -1.77
N LEU A 218 2.82 -17.34 -3.07
CA LEU A 218 1.62 -16.67 -3.59
C LEU A 218 0.33 -17.36 -3.12
N SER A 219 0.33 -18.69 -2.97
CA SER A 219 -0.80 -19.47 -2.48
C SER A 219 -1.11 -19.15 -1.01
N VAL A 220 -0.09 -19.14 -0.15
CA VAL A 220 -0.22 -18.85 1.28
C VAL A 220 -0.65 -17.39 1.50
N ALA A 221 -0.08 -16.45 0.75
CA ALA A 221 -0.41 -15.03 0.85
C ALA A 221 -1.62 -14.59 0.02
N ARG A 222 -2.34 -15.52 -0.63
CA ARG A 222 -3.40 -15.23 -1.60
C ARG A 222 -4.48 -14.29 -1.06
N ASP A 223 -5.09 -14.66 0.07
CA ASP A 223 -6.20 -13.91 0.65
C ASP A 223 -5.73 -12.55 1.23
N PRO A 224 -4.62 -12.46 2.00
CA PRO A 224 -4.06 -11.16 2.40
C PRO A 224 -3.78 -10.21 1.23
N PHE A 225 -3.19 -10.69 0.14
CA PHE A 225 -2.89 -9.88 -1.04
C PHE A 225 -4.15 -9.46 -1.82
N ALA A 226 -5.17 -10.31 -1.85
CA ALA A 226 -6.47 -9.97 -2.42
C ALA A 226 -7.15 -8.85 -1.62
N VAL A 227 -7.16 -8.92 -0.28
CA VAL A 227 -7.70 -7.87 0.60
C VAL A 227 -6.97 -6.54 0.38
N VAL A 228 -5.64 -6.57 0.31
CA VAL A 228 -4.82 -5.37 0.03
C VAL A 228 -5.18 -4.73 -1.32
N SER A 229 -5.50 -5.54 -2.33
CA SER A 229 -5.99 -5.04 -3.62
C SER A 229 -7.38 -4.41 -3.49
N GLY A 230 -8.28 -4.99 -2.70
CA GLY A 230 -9.59 -4.40 -2.40
C GLY A 230 -9.51 -3.09 -1.63
N ILE A 231 -8.53 -2.94 -0.74
CA ILE A 231 -8.22 -1.67 -0.08
C ILE A 231 -7.81 -0.62 -1.12
N LEU A 232 -6.91 -0.92 -2.07
CA LEU A 232 -6.56 0.03 -3.15
C LEU A 232 -7.78 0.38 -4.01
N ALA A 233 -8.64 -0.61 -4.27
CA ALA A 233 -9.86 -0.44 -5.04
C ALA A 233 -10.83 0.58 -4.40
N ILE A 234 -10.69 0.85 -3.10
CA ILE A 234 -11.42 1.88 -2.36
C ILE A 234 -10.57 3.15 -2.19
N THR A 235 -9.29 3.05 -1.83
CA THR A 235 -8.49 4.23 -1.50
C THR A 235 -8.04 5.00 -2.74
N HIS A 236 -7.97 4.34 -3.91
CA HIS A 236 -7.73 4.97 -5.21
C HIS A 236 -8.34 4.13 -6.37
N PRO A 237 -9.67 4.19 -6.59
CA PRO A 237 -10.37 3.32 -7.55
C PRO A 237 -9.87 3.48 -9.00
N ARG A 238 -9.39 4.67 -9.36
CA ARG A 238 -8.84 4.95 -10.70
C ARG A 238 -7.45 4.32 -10.88
N GLN A 239 -6.61 4.34 -9.85
CA GLN A 239 -5.34 3.62 -9.87
C GLN A 239 -5.54 2.10 -9.89
N TYR A 240 -6.50 1.58 -9.13
CA TYR A 240 -6.88 0.17 -9.18
C TYR A 240 -7.27 -0.26 -10.60
N LYS A 241 -8.18 0.47 -11.26
CA LYS A 241 -8.62 0.17 -12.63
C LYS A 241 -7.48 0.20 -13.63
N MET A 242 -6.64 1.24 -13.57
CA MET A 242 -5.44 1.36 -14.41
C MET A 242 -4.52 0.15 -14.23
N ALA A 243 -4.34 -0.33 -13.00
CA ALA A 243 -3.45 -1.44 -12.72
C ALA A 243 -4.02 -2.81 -13.10
N LYS A 244 -5.33 -2.99 -12.96
CA LYS A 244 -6.04 -4.13 -13.52
C LYS A 244 -5.86 -4.19 -15.04
N GLU A 245 -6.06 -3.06 -15.72
CA GLU A 245 -5.84 -2.96 -17.17
C GLU A 245 -4.38 -3.24 -17.56
N MET A 246 -3.39 -2.75 -16.80
CA MET A 246 -1.98 -3.10 -17.03
C MET A 246 -1.78 -4.61 -17.01
N LYS A 247 -2.33 -5.29 -16.00
CA LYS A 247 -2.18 -6.74 -15.84
C LYS A 247 -2.86 -7.51 -16.97
N GLU A 248 -4.10 -7.17 -17.31
CA GLU A 248 -4.85 -7.78 -18.40
C GLU A 248 -4.12 -7.65 -19.75
N ARG A 249 -3.54 -6.49 -20.06
CA ARG A 249 -2.79 -6.29 -21.31
C ARG A 249 -1.50 -7.10 -21.38
N ILE A 250 -0.79 -7.29 -20.26
CA ILE A 250 0.42 -8.12 -20.24
C ILE A 250 0.06 -9.61 -20.35
N ILE A 251 -0.98 -10.05 -19.65
CA ILE A 251 -1.51 -11.42 -19.80
C ILE A 251 -1.89 -11.69 -21.26
N ALA A 252 -2.55 -10.73 -21.92
CA ALA A 252 -2.96 -10.84 -23.31
C ALA A 252 -1.78 -10.86 -24.31
N SER A 253 -0.63 -10.26 -23.99
CA SER A 253 0.57 -10.37 -24.83
C SER A 253 1.24 -11.74 -24.75
N GLY A 254 0.90 -12.54 -23.72
CA GLY A 254 1.50 -13.85 -23.44
C GLY A 254 2.80 -13.76 -22.63
N ASP A 255 3.41 -12.59 -22.52
CA ASP A 255 4.61 -12.38 -21.71
C ASP A 255 4.27 -12.51 -20.23
N CYS A 256 5.09 -13.23 -19.45
CA CYS A 256 4.92 -13.34 -17.99
C CYS A 256 3.54 -13.88 -17.54
N LYS A 257 2.73 -14.45 -18.46
CA LYS A 257 1.33 -14.83 -18.24
C LYS A 257 1.15 -15.71 -17.00
N GLU A 258 1.89 -16.80 -16.90
CA GLU A 258 1.80 -17.76 -15.80
C GLU A 258 2.01 -17.08 -14.43
N ALA A 259 3.01 -16.21 -14.33
CA ALA A 259 3.30 -15.49 -13.10
C ALA A 259 2.21 -14.47 -12.75
N LEU A 260 1.64 -13.80 -13.76
CA LEU A 260 0.57 -12.82 -13.55
C LEU A 260 -0.77 -13.48 -13.18
N GLU A 261 -1.12 -14.62 -13.77
CA GLU A 261 -2.34 -15.37 -13.43
C GLU A 261 -2.32 -15.87 -11.99
N ARG A 262 -1.13 -16.21 -11.46
CA ARG A 262 -0.94 -16.60 -10.06
C ARG A 262 -0.79 -15.42 -9.10
N TRP A 263 -0.45 -14.23 -9.60
CA TRP A 263 -0.19 -13.06 -8.78
C TRP A 263 -1.48 -12.54 -8.13
N PRO A 264 -1.70 -12.70 -6.81
CA PRO A 264 -3.02 -12.50 -6.20
C PRO A 264 -3.23 -11.05 -5.74
N MET A 265 -2.65 -10.10 -6.46
CA MET A 265 -2.85 -8.67 -6.21
C MET A 265 -2.76 -7.84 -7.49
N VAL A 266 -3.20 -6.58 -7.39
CA VAL A 266 -3.21 -5.61 -8.49
C VAL A 266 -1.91 -4.80 -8.61
N PHE A 267 -1.08 -4.76 -7.57
CA PHE A 267 0.21 -4.07 -7.59
C PHE A 267 1.17 -4.77 -8.54
N THR A 268 2.01 -4.02 -9.25
CA THR A 268 2.95 -4.63 -10.21
C THR A 268 4.25 -5.10 -9.54
N ALA A 269 4.48 -4.73 -8.29
CA ALA A 269 5.66 -5.10 -7.54
C ALA A 269 5.42 -5.05 -6.03
N ILE A 270 6.21 -5.83 -5.30
CA ILE A 270 6.31 -5.82 -3.85
C ILE A 270 7.78 -5.86 -3.44
N SER A 271 8.13 -5.07 -2.43
CA SER A 271 9.39 -5.19 -1.71
C SER A 271 9.10 -5.74 -0.31
N VAL A 272 9.67 -6.89 0.01
CA VAL A 272 9.66 -7.48 1.35
C VAL A 272 10.95 -7.05 2.05
N ILE A 273 10.78 -6.24 3.09
CA ILE A 273 11.87 -5.59 3.83
C ILE A 273 11.84 -6.12 5.25
N SER A 274 12.89 -6.83 5.65
CA SER A 274 13.02 -7.39 6.99
C SER A 274 14.09 -6.64 7.78
N ASN A 275 13.74 -6.24 9.00
CA ASN A 275 14.58 -5.61 10.02
C ASN A 275 15.53 -4.51 9.48
N ARG A 276 15.01 -3.66 8.58
CA ARG A 276 15.76 -2.56 7.97
C ARG A 276 15.16 -1.22 8.32
N GLU A 277 16.00 -0.26 8.69
CA GLU A 277 15.67 1.16 8.67
C GLU A 277 15.31 1.61 7.26
N SER A 278 14.44 2.61 7.15
CA SER A 278 14.31 3.38 5.93
C SER A 278 14.58 4.84 6.29
N PRO A 279 15.79 5.37 6.03
CA PRO A 279 16.09 6.76 6.29
C PRO A 279 15.15 7.66 5.49
N PHE A 280 15.08 8.93 5.85
CA PHE A 280 14.20 9.87 5.17
C PHE A 280 14.49 9.96 3.67
N HIS A 281 13.52 9.60 2.84
CA HIS A 281 13.68 9.55 1.39
C HIS A 281 12.39 9.82 0.61
N ARG A 282 12.51 9.79 -0.72
CA ARG A 282 11.41 9.77 -1.69
C ARG A 282 11.64 8.67 -2.72
N ASP A 283 10.55 8.11 -3.25
CA ASP A 283 10.61 7.06 -4.26
C ASP A 283 10.57 7.64 -5.68
N LEU A 284 11.76 7.92 -6.23
CA LEU A 284 11.92 8.68 -7.47
C LEU A 284 11.37 7.99 -8.72
N HIS A 285 11.20 6.68 -8.69
CA HIS A 285 10.75 5.91 -9.84
C HIS A 285 9.23 5.85 -10.00
N GLU A 286 8.47 6.34 -9.02
CA GLU A 286 7.02 6.28 -9.01
C GLU A 286 6.37 7.49 -9.69
N SER A 287 5.05 7.41 -9.83
CA SER A 287 4.20 8.53 -10.21
C SER A 287 3.98 9.44 -9.02
N TRP A 288 3.79 10.74 -9.27
CA TRP A 288 3.42 11.67 -8.21
C TRP A 288 1.98 11.46 -7.72
N LYS A 289 1.12 10.85 -8.55
CA LYS A 289 -0.34 10.78 -8.34
C LYS A 289 -0.82 9.44 -7.78
N TRP A 290 0.09 8.47 -7.67
CA TRP A 290 -0.23 7.11 -7.28
C TRP A 290 0.08 6.93 -5.80
N PHE A 291 -0.62 6.00 -5.19
CA PHE A 291 -0.34 5.52 -3.85
C PHE A 291 0.42 4.21 -3.88
N ASP A 292 1.32 4.12 -2.92
CA ASP A 292 2.02 2.92 -2.52
C ASP A 292 1.53 2.54 -1.13
N PHE A 293 1.58 1.25 -0.84
CA PHE A 293 1.11 0.70 0.42
C PHE A 293 2.31 0.26 1.22
N LEU A 294 2.39 0.73 2.47
CA LEU A 294 3.35 0.25 3.44
C LEU A 294 2.60 -0.54 4.51
N LEU A 295 2.72 -1.87 4.45
CA LEU A 295 2.15 -2.81 5.44
C LEU A 295 3.27 -3.35 6.31
N SER A 296 3.21 -3.12 7.63
CA SER A 296 4.22 -3.64 8.57
C SER A 296 3.62 -4.64 9.55
N PHE A 297 4.32 -5.74 9.84
CA PHE A 297 3.91 -6.77 10.81
C PHE A 297 5.13 -7.47 11.43
N GLY A 298 4.89 -8.23 12.51
CA GLY A 298 5.93 -8.84 13.34
C GLY A 298 5.73 -8.54 14.83
N PRO A 299 6.48 -9.19 15.72
CA PRO A 299 6.35 -9.07 17.17
C PRO A 299 7.05 -7.80 17.68
N TYR A 300 6.57 -6.64 17.22
CA TYR A 300 7.04 -5.34 17.68
C TYR A 300 5.86 -4.49 18.20
N ASP A 301 6.11 -3.60 19.14
CA ASP A 301 5.05 -2.76 19.72
C ASP A 301 4.63 -1.63 18.77
N HIS A 302 5.62 -0.87 18.28
CA HIS A 302 5.40 0.27 17.39
C HIS A 302 6.63 0.53 16.51
N ALA A 303 6.39 0.93 15.27
CA ALA A 303 7.42 1.21 14.28
C ALA A 303 7.18 2.54 13.56
N PRO A 304 7.44 3.69 14.22
CA PRO A 304 6.93 4.97 13.77
C PRO A 304 7.32 5.33 12.33
N LEU A 305 6.32 5.56 11.48
CA LEU A 305 6.48 6.11 10.14
C LEU A 305 6.35 7.63 10.24
N TYR A 306 7.33 8.35 9.73
CA TYR A 306 7.34 9.80 9.67
C TYR A 306 6.96 10.26 8.27
N LEU A 307 6.00 11.18 8.18
CA LEU A 307 5.65 11.90 6.95
C LEU A 307 5.99 13.37 7.16
N ALA A 308 7.24 13.75 6.87
CA ALA A 308 7.83 15.02 7.28
C ALA A 308 7.05 16.23 6.74
N ASN A 309 6.62 16.19 5.48
CA ASN A 309 5.86 17.28 4.86
C ASN A 309 4.49 17.52 5.49
N LEU A 310 3.95 16.51 6.17
CA LEU A 310 2.67 16.64 6.87
C LEU A 310 2.88 17.00 8.35
N GLY A 311 4.11 16.89 8.88
CA GLY A 311 4.39 17.07 10.29
C GLY A 311 3.77 15.97 11.15
N ILE A 312 3.63 14.74 10.64
CA ILE A 312 3.03 13.65 11.41
C ILE A 312 3.97 12.47 11.60
N ARG A 313 3.80 11.78 12.72
CA ARG A 313 4.33 10.45 12.99
C ARG A 313 3.16 9.49 13.24
N VAL A 314 3.12 8.41 12.46
CA VAL A 314 2.14 7.33 12.62
C VAL A 314 2.76 6.29 13.54
N ASN A 315 2.06 5.87 14.60
CA ASN A 315 2.59 4.87 15.55
C ASN A 315 2.89 3.52 14.90
N ASN A 316 2.11 3.17 13.87
CA ASN A 316 2.31 2.02 13.00
C ASN A 316 2.48 0.70 13.78
N PRO A 317 1.47 0.26 14.55
CA PRO A 317 1.46 -1.07 15.17
C PRO A 317 1.37 -2.19 14.11
N PRO A 318 1.65 -3.46 14.46
CA PRO A 318 1.52 -4.59 13.54
C PRO A 318 0.16 -4.65 12.84
N GLY A 319 0.19 -4.93 11.53
CA GLY A 319 -0.99 -5.00 10.65
C GLY A 319 -1.45 -3.64 10.10
N THR A 320 -0.75 -2.56 10.41
CA THR A 320 -1.06 -1.22 9.89
C THR A 320 -0.73 -1.12 8.40
N ILE A 321 -1.62 -0.47 7.64
CA ILE A 321 -1.33 -0.03 6.28
C ILE A 321 -1.31 1.50 6.26
N CYS A 322 -0.16 2.06 5.87
CA CYS A 322 -0.05 3.47 5.50
C CYS A 322 -0.04 3.59 3.98
N ILE A 323 -0.94 4.41 3.43
CA ILE A 323 -1.14 4.58 1.99
C ILE A 323 -0.80 6.01 1.64
N PHE A 324 0.20 6.24 0.80
CA PHE A 324 0.63 7.57 0.38
C PHE A 324 1.46 7.49 -0.89
N GLY A 325 1.72 8.63 -1.55
CA GLY A 325 2.64 8.66 -2.68
C GLY A 325 4.09 8.72 -2.21
N GLY A 326 4.86 7.63 -2.35
CA GLY A 326 6.25 7.54 -1.88
C GLY A 326 7.17 8.57 -2.53
N ARG A 327 6.86 8.96 -3.77
CA ARG A 327 7.52 10.09 -4.44
C ARG A 327 7.17 11.46 -3.86
N ALA A 328 5.92 11.64 -3.47
CA ALA A 328 5.35 12.93 -3.11
C ALA A 328 5.64 13.33 -1.66
N LEU A 329 5.83 12.39 -0.75
CA LEU A 329 6.13 12.67 0.65
C LEU A 329 7.56 12.26 1.00
N TRP A 330 8.29 13.15 1.68
CA TRP A 330 9.56 12.84 2.32
C TRP A 330 9.28 12.06 3.60
N HIS A 331 9.67 10.79 3.61
CA HIS A 331 9.22 9.84 4.61
C HIS A 331 10.33 8.89 5.04
N GLY A 332 10.20 8.36 6.25
CA GLY A 332 11.18 7.44 6.82
C GLY A 332 10.61 6.64 7.97
N VAL A 333 11.21 5.48 8.23
CA VAL A 333 10.85 4.59 9.33
C VAL A 333 12.12 4.24 10.09
N ARG A 334 12.11 4.49 11.41
CA ARG A 334 13.25 4.17 12.27
C ARG A 334 13.47 2.67 12.39
N ARG A 335 14.64 2.31 12.90
CA ARG A 335 15.01 0.93 13.26
C ARG A 335 14.09 0.35 14.30
N VAL A 336 13.50 -0.79 13.97
CA VAL A 336 12.71 -1.65 14.86
C VAL A 336 12.89 -3.08 14.37
N SER A 337 13.10 -4.00 15.30
CA SER A 337 13.27 -5.43 15.04
C SER A 337 12.66 -6.24 16.20
N PRO A 338 12.02 -7.39 15.94
CA PRO A 338 11.77 -7.97 14.62
C PRO A 338 10.62 -7.28 13.88
N ARG A 339 10.84 -6.89 12.62
CA ARG A 339 9.83 -6.23 11.79
C ARG A 339 9.96 -6.64 10.32
N VAL A 340 8.85 -7.08 9.75
CA VAL A 340 8.69 -7.21 8.31
C VAL A 340 7.83 -6.06 7.79
N THR A 341 8.20 -5.51 6.63
CA THR A 341 7.44 -4.49 5.94
C THR A 341 7.30 -4.85 4.46
N LEU A 342 6.07 -4.83 3.97
CA LEU A 342 5.72 -4.98 2.58
C LEU A 342 5.46 -3.59 2.00
N ALA A 343 6.32 -3.15 1.08
CA ALA A 343 6.05 -2.00 0.24
C ALA A 343 5.43 -2.50 -1.07
N LEU A 344 4.15 -2.21 -1.30
CA LEU A 344 3.43 -2.61 -2.52
C LEU A 344 3.22 -1.39 -3.40
N TYR A 345 3.69 -1.45 -4.64
CA TYR A 345 3.79 -0.27 -5.50
C TYR A 345 3.63 -0.63 -6.98
N MET A 346 3.54 0.42 -7.81
CA MET A 346 3.39 0.28 -9.26
C MET A 346 4.56 0.88 -10.02
N ARG A 347 5.00 0.16 -11.04
CA ARG A 347 6.10 0.58 -11.92
C ARG A 347 5.56 1.41 -13.08
N LYS A 348 5.74 2.74 -13.01
CA LYS A 348 5.20 3.67 -14.01
C LYS A 348 5.67 3.42 -15.45
N ASN A 349 6.84 2.80 -15.65
CA ASN A 349 7.32 2.44 -16.98
C ASN A 349 6.42 1.37 -17.62
N ILE A 350 5.86 0.45 -16.84
CA ILE A 350 4.90 -0.54 -17.37
C ILE A 350 3.68 0.16 -17.98
N GLN A 351 3.07 1.06 -17.22
CA GLN A 351 1.94 1.87 -17.69
C GLN A 351 2.28 2.64 -18.97
N LYS A 352 3.49 3.22 -19.06
CA LYS A 352 3.94 3.99 -20.22
C LYS A 352 4.12 3.14 -21.46
N GLU A 353 4.82 2.00 -21.34
CA GLU A 353 5.07 1.10 -22.47
C GLU A 353 3.75 0.52 -23.03
N LEU A 354 2.77 0.24 -22.17
CA LEU A 354 1.44 -0.23 -22.58
C LEU A 354 0.53 0.87 -23.14
N GLY A 355 0.94 2.14 -23.09
CA GLY A 355 0.12 3.28 -23.54
C GLY A 355 -1.17 3.48 -22.74
N ILE A 356 -1.25 2.97 -21.51
CA ILE A 356 -2.45 3.08 -20.66
C ILE A 356 -2.56 4.49 -20.09
N GLN A 357 -3.77 5.02 -19.91
CA GLN A 357 -3.94 6.33 -19.28
C GLN A 357 -3.52 6.29 -17.80
N SER A 358 -2.63 7.19 -17.39
CA SER A 358 -2.21 7.29 -15.99
C SER A 358 -3.36 7.74 -15.09
N ALA A 359 -3.52 7.10 -13.94
CA ALA A 359 -4.53 7.48 -12.96
C ALA A 359 -4.35 8.95 -12.50
N PRO A 360 -5.46 9.71 -12.35
CA PRO A 360 -5.43 11.06 -11.80
C PRO A 360 -5.12 11.03 -10.30
N TRP A 361 -5.10 12.20 -9.67
CA TRP A 361 -5.10 12.30 -8.22
C TRP A 361 -6.34 11.62 -7.64
N MET A 362 -6.19 10.91 -6.52
CA MET A 362 -7.35 10.52 -5.73
C MET A 362 -7.99 11.78 -5.12
N THR A 363 -9.32 11.86 -5.17
CA THR A 363 -10.06 12.96 -4.54
C THR A 363 -11.22 12.41 -3.72
N GLN A 364 -11.59 13.11 -2.65
CA GLN A 364 -12.79 12.80 -1.87
C GLN A 364 -14.06 12.83 -2.73
N HIS A 365 -14.02 13.55 -3.86
CA HIS A 365 -15.13 13.70 -4.78
C HIS A 365 -15.49 12.40 -5.50
N GLU A 366 -14.58 11.42 -5.58
CA GLU A 366 -14.84 10.08 -6.12
C GLU A 366 -16.04 9.42 -5.41
N TYR A 367 -16.33 9.81 -4.16
CA TYR A 367 -17.42 9.25 -3.37
C TYR A 367 -18.60 10.19 -3.13
N ASN A 368 -18.61 11.39 -3.72
CA ASN A 368 -19.66 12.39 -3.48
C ASN A 368 -21.08 11.85 -3.70
N SER A 369 -21.29 11.02 -4.74
CA SER A 369 -22.60 10.45 -5.07
C SER A 369 -23.09 9.38 -4.10
N TYR A 370 -22.24 8.94 -3.18
CA TYR A 370 -22.59 7.96 -2.14
C TYR A 370 -22.72 8.61 -0.76
N ILE A 371 -22.59 9.93 -0.66
CA ILE A 371 -22.64 10.68 0.60
C ILE A 371 -23.99 11.38 0.72
N GLY A 372 -24.73 11.11 1.79
CA GLY A 372 -25.99 11.79 2.13
C GLY A 372 -25.81 13.20 2.71
N SER A 373 -26.91 13.78 3.21
CA SER A 373 -27.00 15.18 3.64
C SER A 373 -26.24 15.52 4.94
N GLN A 374 -25.69 14.54 5.66
CA GLN A 374 -25.02 14.72 6.95
C GLN A 374 -23.55 14.28 6.90
N ARG A 375 -22.65 15.17 6.43
CA ARG A 375 -21.19 14.97 6.57
C ARG A 375 -20.68 15.16 8.01
N HIS A 376 -21.31 16.06 8.78
CA HIS A 376 -20.71 16.63 10.00
C HIS A 376 -21.07 15.90 11.32
N ASN A 377 -21.92 14.85 11.30
CA ASN A 377 -22.40 14.18 12.52
C ASN A 377 -22.05 12.68 12.61
N ILE A 378 -21.05 12.22 11.86
CA ILE A 378 -20.76 10.79 11.68
C ILE A 378 -20.22 10.13 12.96
N ARG A 379 -19.36 10.82 13.72
CA ARG A 379 -18.79 10.29 14.99
C ARG A 379 -19.84 9.94 16.07
N ARG A 380 -21.01 10.61 16.08
CA ARG A 380 -22.05 10.36 17.10
C ARG A 380 -23.00 9.21 16.75
N ARG A 381 -23.08 8.83 15.46
CA ARG A 381 -24.07 7.89 14.93
C ARG A 381 -23.53 6.51 14.59
N MET A 382 -22.22 6.30 14.64
CA MET A 382 -21.67 4.94 14.53
C MET A 382 -22.21 4.07 15.68
N PRO A 383 -22.82 2.91 15.38
CA PRO A 383 -23.29 1.98 16.39
C PRO A 383 -22.11 1.54 17.28
N LYS A 384 -22.41 1.17 18.54
CA LYS A 384 -21.37 0.98 19.57
C LYS A 384 -20.32 -0.08 19.20
N ASP A 385 -20.70 -1.05 18.38
CA ASP A 385 -19.88 -2.10 17.79
C ASP A 385 -18.88 -1.60 16.72
N MET A 386 -19.16 -0.47 16.05
CA MET A 386 -18.23 0.20 15.12
C MET A 386 -17.26 1.16 15.81
N ARG A 387 -17.48 1.49 17.10
CA ARG A 387 -16.55 2.28 17.92
C ARG A 387 -15.47 1.41 18.57
N SER A 388 -15.71 0.10 18.63
CA SER A 388 -14.84 -0.91 19.21
C SER A 388 -14.20 -1.76 18.12
N VAL A 389 -13.64 -1.13 17.09
CA VAL A 389 -12.60 -1.80 16.31
C VAL A 389 -11.34 -1.74 17.17
N PRO A 390 -10.72 -2.87 17.54
CA PRO A 390 -9.49 -2.90 18.32
C PRO A 390 -8.38 -2.03 17.70
#